data_AF-A0A953DJP6-F1
#
_entry.id   AF-A0A953DJP6-F1
#
_cell.length_a   1.000
_cell.length_b   1.000
_cell.length_c   1.000
_cell.angle_alpha   90.00
_cell.angle_beta   90.00
_cell.angle_gamma   90.00
#
_symmetry.space_group_name_H-M   'P 1'
#
loop_
_entity.id
_entity.type
_entity.pdbx_description
1 polymer ?
#
loop_
_entity_poly.entity_id
_entity_poly.type
_entity_poly.pdbx_seq_one_letter_code
_entity_poly.pdbx_strand_id
1 'polypeptide(L)'
;MNMNEELEALAQRASEVYEAEQRSFRARQAAQAAEEEAERRQAERQAQERFEQALTLLECSGLPSVTRPWMRRLPTYPDSLTIQLRLPEPFGCSQCDWKITLRDEGWYGIAGCERINAAAARSGWLPPESFVRWLLFGLEASRREHVRWQALKAEDEVARAELAERQAEVLARACPWPKEATVTLYQVHYVRGMVATEEGELRWLEETGWSRSDQPDAEGYLTLEPTADGAERRILKLDPELHRPVFQKRVFSLTTPNDLPWELTAWQEEQISGFRWQQAHGRSWLVRDPAGSISISFRVPLPWVFNPTTG
;
A
#
# COMPACT_ATOMS: atom_id res chain seq x y z
N MET A 1 34.82 -39.99 65.95
CA MET A 1 34.50 -38.80 65.14
C MET A 1 33.91 -39.34 63.84
N ASN A 2 32.69 -38.93 63.51
CA ASN A 2 31.88 -39.64 62.52
C ASN A 2 32.28 -39.19 61.10
N MET A 3 32.57 -40.12 60.19
CA MET A 3 33.07 -39.82 58.84
C MET A 3 32.11 -38.91 58.03
N ASN A 4 30.82 -38.90 58.39
CA ASN A 4 29.84 -37.97 57.85
C ASN A 4 30.06 -36.51 58.28
N GLU A 5 30.51 -36.26 59.52
CA GLU A 5 30.73 -34.88 60.02
C GLU A 5 31.94 -34.23 59.32
N GLU A 6 32.97 -35.00 58.97
CA GLU A 6 34.13 -34.51 58.21
C GLU A 6 33.78 -34.23 56.74
N LEU A 7 32.95 -35.08 56.13
CA LEU A 7 32.44 -34.86 54.77
C LEU A 7 31.52 -33.64 54.69
N GLU A 8 30.63 -33.45 55.68
CA GLU A 8 29.80 -32.25 55.77
C GLU A 8 30.64 -30.99 55.97
N ALA A 9 31.67 -31.04 56.84
CA ALA A 9 32.58 -29.92 57.05
C ALA A 9 33.46 -29.60 55.82
N LEU A 10 33.76 -30.58 54.98
CA LEU A 10 34.46 -30.38 53.70
C LEU A 10 33.53 -29.81 52.63
N ALA A 11 32.29 -30.34 52.54
CA ALA A 11 31.28 -29.82 51.62
C ALA A 11 30.92 -28.37 51.93
N GLN A 12 30.81 -28.01 53.21
CA GLN A 12 30.54 -26.66 53.64
C GLN A 12 31.68 -25.70 53.31
N ARG A 13 32.94 -26.11 53.54
CA ARG A 13 34.12 -25.35 53.11
C ARG A 13 34.21 -25.19 51.59
N ALA A 14 33.89 -26.22 50.82
CA ALA A 14 33.86 -26.15 49.36
C ALA A 14 32.75 -25.21 48.86
N SER A 15 31.57 -25.23 49.50
CA SER A 15 30.47 -24.31 49.21
C SER A 15 30.85 -22.85 49.49
N GLU A 16 31.51 -22.59 50.63
CA GLU A 16 31.98 -21.25 51.00
C GLU A 16 33.01 -20.69 50.00
N VAL A 17 33.96 -21.53 49.55
CA VAL A 17 34.94 -21.16 48.53
C VAL A 17 34.26 -20.88 47.19
N TYR A 18 33.35 -21.75 46.74
CA TYR A 18 32.60 -21.55 45.50
C TYR A 18 31.75 -20.27 45.54
N GLU A 19 31.08 -19.98 46.66
CA GLU A 19 30.32 -18.74 46.84
C GLU A 19 31.21 -17.49 46.90
N ALA A 20 32.40 -17.59 47.47
CA ALA A 20 33.38 -16.50 47.46
C ALA A 20 33.93 -16.24 46.05
N GLU A 21 34.22 -17.29 45.27
CA GLU A 21 34.64 -17.19 43.87
C GLU A 21 33.52 -16.62 43.00
N GLN A 22 32.27 -17.06 43.17
CA GLN A 22 31.09 -16.51 42.49
C GLN A 22 30.89 -15.02 42.80
N ARG A 23 31.07 -14.60 44.06
CA ARG A 23 31.00 -13.18 44.45
C ARG A 23 32.11 -12.36 43.78
N SER A 24 33.34 -12.88 43.77
CA SER A 24 34.49 -12.24 43.11
C SER A 24 34.30 -12.12 41.60
N PHE A 25 33.80 -13.19 40.96
CA PHE A 25 33.49 -13.20 39.54
C PHE A 25 32.40 -12.19 39.16
N ARG A 26 31.29 -12.14 39.92
CA ARG A 26 30.22 -11.14 39.73
C ARG A 26 30.72 -9.71 39.96
N ALA A 27 31.59 -9.50 40.94
CA ALA A 27 32.19 -8.19 41.19
C ALA A 27 33.08 -7.73 40.02
N ARG A 28 33.88 -8.64 39.42
CA ARG A 28 34.68 -8.34 38.22
C ARG A 28 33.80 -8.04 37.00
N GLN A 29 32.74 -8.83 36.78
CA GLN A 29 31.78 -8.56 35.70
C GLN A 29 31.07 -7.22 35.89
N ALA A 30 30.66 -6.88 37.11
CA ALA A 30 30.04 -5.60 37.42
C ALA A 30 31.01 -4.42 37.24
N ALA A 31 32.28 -4.59 37.61
CA ALA A 31 33.31 -3.59 37.39
C ALA A 31 33.58 -3.36 35.89
N GLN A 32 33.69 -4.42 35.10
CA GLN A 32 33.86 -4.33 33.66
C GLN A 32 32.66 -3.66 32.98
N ALA A 33 31.43 -4.04 33.36
CA ALA A 33 30.22 -3.40 32.83
C ALA A 33 30.15 -1.90 33.20
N ALA A 34 30.60 -1.52 34.40
CA ALA A 34 30.66 -0.12 34.82
C ALA A 34 31.73 0.68 34.06
N GLU A 35 32.87 0.07 33.74
CA GLU A 35 33.92 0.68 32.91
C GLU A 35 33.43 0.90 31.47
N GLU A 36 32.85 -0.13 30.85
CA GLU A 36 32.24 -0.04 29.52
C GLU A 36 31.13 1.03 29.47
N GLU A 37 30.30 1.14 30.52
CA GLU A 37 29.29 2.19 30.60
C GLU A 37 29.91 3.59 30.78
N ALA A 38 30.99 3.72 31.57
CA ALA A 38 31.70 4.97 31.74
C ALA A 38 32.33 5.45 30.43
N GLU A 39 32.97 4.55 29.68
CA GLU A 39 33.51 4.82 28.34
C GLU A 39 32.41 5.26 27.37
N ARG A 40 31.27 4.54 27.35
CA ARG A 40 30.13 4.93 26.51
C ARG A 40 29.60 6.33 26.84
N ARG A 41 29.49 6.67 28.13
CA ARG A 41 29.06 8.00 28.58
C ARG A 41 30.08 9.10 28.26
N GLN A 42 31.37 8.76 28.25
CA GLN A 42 32.43 9.70 27.84
C GLN A 42 32.40 9.94 26.34
N ALA A 43 32.30 8.89 25.53
CA ALA A 43 32.18 8.97 24.07
C ALA A 43 30.93 9.78 23.67
N GLU A 44 29.80 9.56 24.34
CA GLU A 44 28.57 10.31 24.10
C GLU A 44 28.72 11.80 24.42
N ARG A 45 29.40 12.15 25.52
CA ARG A 45 29.69 13.54 25.88
C ARG A 45 30.58 14.23 24.84
N GLN A 46 31.66 13.57 24.43
CA GLN A 46 32.55 14.10 23.38
C GLN A 46 31.81 14.27 22.04
N ALA A 47 30.93 13.33 21.69
CA ALA A 47 30.12 13.44 20.48
C ALA A 47 29.12 14.62 20.55
N GLN A 48 28.53 14.86 21.73
CA GLN A 48 27.66 16.02 21.94
C GLN A 48 28.43 17.35 21.89
N GLU A 49 29.63 17.41 22.46
CA GLU A 49 30.49 18.60 22.37
C GLU A 49 30.87 18.91 20.92
N ARG A 50 31.29 17.90 20.15
CA ARG A 50 31.57 18.05 18.71
C ARG A 50 30.34 18.53 17.93
N PHE A 51 29.15 18.06 18.32
CA PHE A 51 27.89 18.52 17.72
C PHE A 51 27.65 20.01 17.98
N GLU A 52 27.77 20.47 19.22
CA GLU A 52 27.58 21.89 19.56
C GLU A 52 28.63 22.80 18.90
N GLN A 53 29.88 22.35 18.81
CA GLN A 53 30.93 23.04 18.08
C GLN A 53 30.60 23.17 16.59
N ALA A 54 30.14 22.08 15.97
CA ALA A 54 29.75 22.07 14.56
C ALA A 54 28.58 23.02 14.28
N LEU A 55 27.56 23.06 15.16
CA LEU A 55 26.46 24.02 15.06
C LEU A 55 26.95 25.47 15.17
N THR A 56 27.85 25.74 16.12
CA THR A 56 28.44 27.07 16.30
C THR A 56 29.22 27.51 15.07
N LEU A 57 30.00 26.61 14.45
CA LEU A 57 30.72 26.90 13.20
C LEU A 57 29.78 27.26 12.04
N LEU A 58 28.65 26.56 11.91
CA LEU A 58 27.64 26.88 10.89
C LEU A 58 27.00 28.25 11.15
N GLU A 59 26.69 28.58 12.41
CA GLU A 59 26.15 29.88 12.79
C GLU A 59 27.15 31.02 12.48
N CYS A 60 28.43 30.85 12.83
CA CYS A 60 29.48 31.78 12.46
C CYS A 60 29.66 31.93 10.95
N SER A 61 29.35 30.87 10.18
CA SER A 61 29.38 30.87 8.71
C SER A 61 28.12 31.46 8.07
N GLY A 62 27.20 32.02 8.88
CA GLY A 62 26.01 32.73 8.42
C GLY A 62 24.71 31.93 8.48
N LEU A 63 24.70 30.75 9.11
CA LEU A 63 23.46 29.99 9.32
C LEU A 63 22.60 30.69 10.39
N PRO A 64 21.32 30.98 10.13
CA PRO A 64 20.45 31.60 11.14
C PRO A 64 20.24 30.68 12.35
N SER A 65 20.37 31.23 13.57
CA SER A 65 20.19 30.49 14.82
C SER A 65 18.80 29.85 14.97
N VAL A 66 17.77 30.38 14.29
CA VAL A 66 16.42 29.79 14.23
C VAL A 66 16.40 28.39 13.61
N THR A 67 17.44 28.00 12.87
CA THR A 67 17.56 26.65 12.28
C THR A 67 18.12 25.61 13.25
N ARG A 68 18.75 26.05 14.35
CA ARG A 68 19.37 25.17 15.35
C ARG A 68 18.41 24.13 15.94
N PRO A 69 17.15 24.46 16.31
CA PRO A 69 16.19 23.49 16.83
C PRO A 69 15.79 22.39 15.83
N TRP A 70 16.06 22.61 14.54
CA TRP A 70 15.76 21.66 13.47
C TRP A 70 16.86 20.61 13.32
N MET A 71 18.04 20.86 13.88
CA MET A 71 19.21 20.01 13.76
C MET A 71 19.32 19.07 14.96
N ARG A 72 19.52 17.79 14.68
CA ARG A 72 19.69 16.74 15.70
C ARG A 72 20.86 15.85 15.34
N ARG A 73 21.64 15.45 16.33
CA ARG A 73 22.69 14.46 16.13
C ARG A 73 22.09 13.11 15.77
N LEU A 74 22.60 12.48 14.72
CA LEU A 74 22.32 11.10 14.35
C LEU A 74 23.50 10.22 14.79
N PRO A 75 23.29 9.26 15.70
CA PRO A 75 24.31 8.29 16.06
C PRO A 75 24.39 7.21 14.97
N THR A 76 25.03 7.52 13.83
CA THR A 76 25.15 6.59 12.71
C THR A 76 26.55 5.99 12.55
N TYR A 77 27.60 6.81 12.69
CA TYR A 77 28.98 6.37 12.45
C TYR A 77 29.88 6.87 13.57
N PRO A 78 30.79 6.02 14.10
CA PRO A 78 31.70 6.41 15.18
C PRO A 78 32.68 7.51 14.76
N ASP A 79 33.08 7.53 13.48
CA ASP A 79 34.15 8.42 12.98
C ASP A 79 33.63 9.71 12.33
N SER A 80 32.32 9.90 12.23
CA SER A 80 31.74 11.09 11.59
C SER A 80 30.56 11.66 12.36
N LEU A 81 30.48 12.99 12.42
CA LEU A 81 29.33 13.65 13.00
C LEU A 81 28.24 13.78 11.92
N THR A 82 27.14 13.04 12.08
CA THR A 82 25.95 13.21 11.24
C THR A 82 24.90 14.03 11.98
N ILE A 83 24.34 15.00 11.29
CA ILE A 83 23.26 15.87 11.72
C ILE A 83 22.04 15.59 10.85
N GLN A 84 20.94 15.19 11.46
CA GLN A 84 19.63 15.20 10.85
C GLN A 84 19.07 16.61 10.91
N LEU A 85 18.61 17.13 9.78
CA LEU A 85 17.84 18.36 9.73
C LEU A 85 16.37 18.02 9.48
N ARG A 86 15.53 18.27 10.49
CA ARG A 86 14.08 18.08 10.46
C ARG A 86 13.39 19.39 10.12
N LEU A 87 12.96 19.52 8.87
CA LEU A 87 12.35 20.75 8.38
C LEU A 87 10.93 20.93 8.93
N PRO A 88 10.64 22.06 9.62
CA PRO A 88 9.27 22.40 9.97
C PRO A 88 8.51 22.93 8.75
N GLU A 89 7.19 23.01 8.86
CA GLU A 89 6.39 23.78 7.92
C GLU A 89 6.77 25.27 7.99
N PRO A 90 6.78 26.00 6.86
CA PRO A 90 6.43 25.56 5.51
C PRO A 90 7.63 25.01 4.69
N PHE A 91 8.82 24.86 5.29
CA PHE A 91 10.05 24.48 4.58
C PHE A 91 10.10 23.00 4.21
N GLY A 92 9.37 22.16 4.94
CA GLY A 92 9.25 20.75 4.66
C GLY A 92 8.10 20.12 5.43
N CYS A 93 8.09 18.80 5.47
CA CYS A 93 7.10 18.01 6.20
C CYS A 93 7.79 16.98 7.08
N SER A 94 6.99 16.24 7.86
CA SER A 94 7.48 15.13 8.70
C SER A 94 8.24 14.03 7.94
N GLN A 95 8.19 14.01 6.60
CA GLN A 95 8.88 13.06 5.73
C GLN A 95 10.11 13.65 5.02
N CYS A 96 10.49 14.90 5.33
CA CYS A 96 11.77 15.48 4.90
C CYS A 96 12.87 14.96 5.83
N ASP A 97 13.81 14.17 5.30
CA ASP A 97 14.95 13.65 6.04
C ASP A 97 16.24 14.14 5.39
N TRP A 98 16.73 15.27 5.87
CA TRP A 98 17.98 15.85 5.41
C TRP A 98 19.10 15.39 6.33
N LYS A 99 20.20 14.90 5.74
CA LYS A 99 21.35 14.39 6.48
C LYS A 99 22.57 15.18 6.08
N ILE A 100 23.27 15.67 7.08
CA ILE A 100 24.48 16.46 6.92
C ILE A 100 25.58 15.69 7.65
N THR A 101 26.61 15.24 6.96
CA THR A 101 27.73 14.53 7.54
C THR A 101 28.96 15.41 7.49
N LEU A 102 29.57 15.63 8.65
CA LEU A 102 30.85 16.31 8.80
C LEU A 102 31.97 15.27 8.87
N ARG A 103 33.02 15.48 8.07
CA ARG A 103 34.31 14.77 8.13
C ARG A 103 35.45 15.79 8.02
N ASP A 104 36.68 15.30 8.18
CA ASP A 104 37.89 16.13 8.10
C ASP A 104 38.04 16.85 6.74
N GLU A 105 37.47 16.27 5.67
CA GLU A 105 37.49 16.81 4.30
C GLU A 105 36.44 17.93 4.05
N GLY A 106 35.52 18.17 4.99
CA GLY A 106 34.51 19.22 4.90
C GLY A 106 33.09 18.76 5.25
N TRP A 107 32.10 19.50 4.77
CA TRP A 107 30.68 19.23 5.00
C TRP A 107 30.07 18.52 3.81
N TYR A 108 29.41 17.39 4.05
CA TYR A 108 28.66 16.66 3.04
C TYR A 108 27.18 16.71 3.34
N GLY A 109 26.40 17.31 2.44
CA GLY A 109 24.94 17.39 2.55
C GLY A 109 24.25 16.39 1.65
N ILE A 110 23.27 15.66 2.18
CA ILE A 110 22.24 14.98 1.41
C ILE A 110 20.89 15.55 1.84
N ALA A 111 20.20 16.19 0.89
CA ALA A 111 18.82 16.60 1.06
C ALA A 111 17.91 15.55 0.39
N GLY A 112 16.95 15.03 1.16
CA GLY A 112 15.95 14.09 0.68
C GLY A 112 14.57 14.43 1.23
N CYS A 113 13.55 14.28 0.39
CA CYS A 113 12.17 14.27 0.82
C CYS A 113 11.46 13.17 0.05
N GLU A 114 10.76 12.25 0.73
CA GLU A 114 10.02 11.18 0.03
C GLU A 114 8.88 11.72 -0.85
N ARG A 115 8.48 12.99 -0.66
CA ARG A 115 7.44 13.67 -1.45
C ARG A 115 7.98 14.41 -2.67
N ILE A 116 9.29 14.62 -2.75
CA ILE A 116 9.95 15.40 -3.79
C ILE A 116 11.02 14.48 -4.40
N ASN A 117 10.94 14.26 -5.72
CA ASN A 117 11.79 13.27 -6.39
C ASN A 117 13.28 13.49 -6.07
N ALA A 118 13.90 12.48 -5.45
CA ALA A 118 15.25 12.50 -4.89
C ALA A 118 16.37 12.69 -5.93
N ALA A 119 16.05 12.76 -7.23
CA ALA A 119 17.01 13.10 -8.28
C ALA A 119 17.61 14.52 -8.15
N ALA A 120 17.03 15.38 -7.31
CA ALA A 120 17.59 16.68 -6.94
C ALA A 120 18.49 16.65 -5.68
N ALA A 121 18.85 15.46 -5.17
CA ALA A 121 19.81 15.30 -4.08
C ALA A 121 21.20 15.79 -4.53
N ARG A 122 21.45 17.08 -4.36
CA ARG A 122 22.75 17.71 -4.59
C ARG A 122 23.69 17.24 -3.49
N SER A 123 24.43 16.18 -3.72
CA SER A 123 25.48 15.73 -2.82
C SER A 123 26.84 16.30 -3.23
N GLY A 124 27.67 16.59 -2.24
CA GLY A 124 29.02 17.08 -2.46
C GLY A 124 29.68 17.54 -1.17
N TRP A 125 31.01 17.50 -1.14
CA TRP A 125 31.83 18.07 -0.08
C TRP A 125 31.97 19.57 -0.31
N LEU A 126 31.57 20.36 0.68
CA LEU A 126 31.59 21.81 0.63
C LEU A 126 32.32 22.37 1.87
N PRO A 127 33.07 23.48 1.71
CA PRO A 127 33.55 24.24 2.86
C PRO A 127 32.36 24.88 3.60
N PRO A 128 32.51 25.26 4.89
CA PRO A 128 31.40 25.71 5.74
C PRO A 128 30.53 26.82 5.13
N GLU A 129 31.13 27.87 4.57
CA GLU A 129 30.39 29.01 3.99
C GLU A 129 29.57 28.61 2.75
N SER A 130 30.17 27.81 1.86
CA SER A 130 29.48 27.28 0.68
C SER A 130 28.38 26.30 1.08
N PHE A 131 28.59 25.53 2.13
CA PHE A 131 27.61 24.62 2.69
C PHE A 131 26.40 25.38 3.26
N VAL A 132 26.60 26.45 4.02
CA VAL A 132 25.51 27.29 4.54
C VAL A 132 24.67 27.87 3.39
N ARG A 133 25.32 28.40 2.34
CA ARG A 133 24.61 28.92 1.16
C ARG A 133 23.81 27.82 0.44
N TRP A 134 24.42 26.64 0.27
CA TRP A 134 23.75 25.48 -0.31
C TRP A 134 22.52 25.08 0.51
N LEU A 135 22.65 25.06 1.84
CA LEU A 135 21.58 24.69 2.75
C LEU A 135 20.42 25.70 2.67
N LEU A 136 20.70 27.00 2.74
CA LEU A 136 19.68 28.05 2.65
C LEU A 136 18.96 28.04 1.29
N PHE A 137 19.69 27.85 0.19
CA PHE A 137 19.09 27.70 -1.14
C PHE A 137 18.17 26.48 -1.19
N GLY A 138 18.63 25.35 -0.66
CA GLY A 138 17.84 24.13 -0.57
C GLY A 138 16.55 24.36 0.22
N LEU A 139 16.63 25.04 1.37
CA LEU A 139 15.48 25.30 2.24
C LEU A 139 14.39 26.08 1.50
N GLU A 140 14.78 27.12 0.77
CA GLU A 140 13.86 27.93 -0.03
C GLU A 140 13.27 27.14 -1.21
N ALA A 141 14.06 26.31 -1.88
CA ALA A 141 13.57 25.41 -2.93
C ALA A 141 12.54 24.42 -2.36
N SER A 142 12.86 23.78 -1.24
CA SER A 142 11.98 22.85 -0.53
C SER A 142 10.68 23.52 -0.09
N ARG A 143 10.74 24.77 0.40
CA ARG A 143 9.55 25.56 0.74
C ARG A 143 8.62 25.74 -0.46
N ARG A 144 9.17 26.13 -1.62
CA ARG A 144 8.38 26.36 -2.84
C ARG A 144 7.73 25.08 -3.35
N GLU A 145 8.48 23.98 -3.34
CA GLU A 145 7.97 22.67 -3.75
C GLU A 145 6.90 22.16 -2.78
N HIS A 146 7.09 22.37 -1.47
CA HIS A 146 6.09 22.00 -0.47
C HIS A 146 4.79 22.78 -0.63
N VAL A 147 4.85 24.09 -0.85
CA VAL A 147 3.67 24.93 -1.13
C VAL A 147 2.95 24.45 -2.39
N ARG A 148 3.68 24.15 -3.47
CA ARG A 148 3.10 23.62 -4.70
C ARG A 148 2.44 22.25 -4.46
N TRP A 149 3.08 21.39 -3.68
CA TRP A 149 2.53 20.08 -3.33
C TRP A 149 1.25 20.20 -2.49
N GLN A 150 1.20 21.11 -1.52
CA GLN A 150 -0.01 21.38 -0.75
C GLN A 150 -1.15 21.89 -1.64
N ALA A 151 -0.85 22.78 -2.59
CA ALA A 151 -1.83 23.26 -3.56
C ALA A 151 -2.37 22.12 -4.45
N LEU A 152 -1.49 21.27 -4.98
CA LEU A 152 -1.88 20.09 -5.78
C LEU A 152 -2.72 19.10 -4.97
N LYS A 153 -2.39 18.89 -3.70
CA LYS A 153 -3.16 18.02 -2.82
C LYS A 153 -4.55 18.57 -2.55
N ALA A 154 -4.67 19.86 -2.25
CA ALA A 154 -5.96 20.50 -2.07
C ALA A 154 -6.79 20.44 -3.36
N GLU A 155 -6.17 20.64 -4.53
CA GLU A 155 -6.85 20.52 -5.82
C GLU A 155 -7.35 19.08 -6.08
N ASP A 156 -6.51 18.07 -5.83
CA ASP A 156 -6.85 16.65 -5.99
C ASP A 156 -8.01 16.24 -5.07
N GLU A 157 -8.00 16.67 -3.81
CA GLU A 157 -9.10 16.38 -2.87
C GLU A 157 -10.44 16.93 -3.39
N VAL A 158 -10.47 18.18 -3.86
CA VAL A 158 -11.70 18.79 -4.40
C VAL A 158 -12.08 18.15 -5.73
N ALA A 159 -11.13 17.90 -6.62
CA ALA A 159 -11.38 17.29 -7.92
C ALA A 159 -11.91 15.85 -7.79
N ARG A 160 -11.44 15.09 -6.78
CA ARG A 160 -11.94 13.73 -6.51
C ARG A 160 -13.38 13.73 -6.01
N ALA A 161 -13.73 14.68 -5.14
CA ALA A 161 -15.11 14.83 -4.69
C ALA A 161 -16.04 15.14 -5.88
N GLU A 162 -15.66 16.08 -6.73
CA GLU A 162 -16.44 16.45 -7.93
C GLU A 162 -16.52 15.29 -8.94
N LEU A 163 -15.41 14.57 -9.17
CA LEU A 163 -15.40 13.39 -10.03
C LEU A 163 -16.33 12.29 -9.49
N ALA A 164 -16.38 12.09 -8.17
CA ALA A 164 -17.26 11.09 -7.55
C ALA A 164 -18.74 11.44 -7.74
N GLU A 165 -19.11 12.73 -7.62
CA GLU A 165 -20.47 13.19 -7.92
C GLU A 165 -20.85 12.92 -9.39
N ARG A 166 -19.98 13.31 -10.33
CA ARG A 166 -20.23 13.06 -11.77
C ARG A 166 -20.24 11.57 -12.11
N GLN A 167 -19.42 10.76 -11.44
CA GLN A 167 -19.47 9.30 -11.56
C GLN A 167 -20.82 8.76 -11.13
N ALA A 168 -21.37 9.23 -10.01
CA ALA A 168 -22.69 8.82 -9.55
C ALA A 168 -23.78 9.21 -10.55
N GLU A 169 -23.71 10.41 -11.15
CA GLU A 169 -24.64 10.85 -12.20
C GLU A 169 -24.56 9.97 -13.46
N VAL A 170 -23.34 9.70 -13.95
CA VAL A 170 -23.13 8.84 -15.13
C VAL A 170 -23.64 7.43 -14.85
N LEU A 171 -23.35 6.87 -13.68
CA LEU A 171 -23.84 5.55 -13.26
C LEU A 171 -25.37 5.52 -13.20
N ALA A 172 -26.00 6.54 -12.61
CA ALA A 172 -27.46 6.63 -12.53
C ALA A 172 -28.13 6.73 -13.90
N ARG A 173 -27.47 7.37 -14.87
CA ARG A 173 -27.96 7.48 -16.26
C ARG A 173 -27.72 6.23 -17.09
N ALA A 174 -26.50 5.70 -17.04
CA ALA A 174 -26.04 4.63 -17.91
C ALA A 174 -26.47 3.24 -17.42
N CYS A 175 -26.70 3.09 -16.11
CA CYS A 175 -27.10 1.83 -15.54
C CYS A 175 -28.52 1.89 -14.98
N PRO A 176 -29.54 1.44 -15.75
CA PRO A 176 -30.89 1.30 -15.24
C PRO A 176 -30.97 0.06 -14.36
N TRP A 177 -30.27 0.03 -13.23
CA TRP A 177 -30.60 -0.90 -12.14
C TRP A 177 -32.02 -0.53 -11.71
N PRO A 178 -33.03 -1.36 -12.00
CA PRO A 178 -34.39 -1.08 -11.58
C PRO A 178 -34.38 -1.17 -10.06
N LYS A 179 -34.71 -0.04 -9.42
CA LYS A 179 -34.82 0.00 -7.97
C LYS A 179 -35.83 -1.05 -7.53
N GLU A 180 -35.40 -1.95 -6.64
CA GLU A 180 -36.25 -2.96 -5.99
C GLU A 180 -36.83 -4.03 -6.93
N ALA A 181 -36.25 -4.27 -8.11
CA ALA A 181 -36.64 -5.40 -8.95
C ALA A 181 -35.91 -6.68 -8.56
N THR A 182 -36.62 -7.81 -8.63
CA THR A 182 -36.02 -9.15 -8.58
C THR A 182 -36.24 -9.83 -9.91
N VAL A 183 -35.25 -10.63 -10.35
CA VAL A 183 -35.37 -11.47 -11.54
C VAL A 183 -35.18 -12.93 -11.15
N THR A 184 -36.05 -13.79 -11.66
CA THR A 184 -35.90 -15.24 -11.54
C THR A 184 -35.33 -15.77 -12.84
N LEU A 185 -34.19 -16.46 -12.75
CA LEU A 185 -33.52 -17.12 -13.86
C LEU A 185 -33.20 -18.56 -13.49
N TYR A 186 -32.97 -19.39 -14.49
CA TYR A 186 -32.63 -20.80 -14.29
C TYR A 186 -31.25 -21.06 -14.86
N GLN A 187 -30.36 -21.57 -14.01
CA GLN A 187 -29.09 -22.12 -14.45
C GLN A 187 -29.33 -23.59 -14.79
N VAL A 188 -29.14 -23.97 -16.06
CA VAL A 188 -29.25 -25.35 -16.49
C VAL A 188 -27.86 -25.98 -16.52
N HIS A 189 -27.75 -27.14 -15.89
CA HIS A 189 -26.60 -28.03 -16.00
C HIS A 189 -27.04 -29.22 -16.84
N TYR A 190 -26.29 -29.57 -17.87
CA TYR A 190 -26.65 -30.68 -18.76
C TYR A 190 -25.41 -31.40 -19.28
N VAL A 191 -25.59 -32.67 -19.63
CA VAL A 191 -24.60 -33.46 -20.33
C VAL A 191 -24.67 -33.09 -21.81
N ARG A 192 -23.55 -32.67 -22.40
CA ARG A 192 -23.43 -32.44 -23.84
C ARG A 192 -22.95 -33.66 -24.62
N GLY A 193 -22.35 -34.63 -23.94
CA GLY A 193 -21.84 -35.85 -24.54
C GLY A 193 -20.98 -36.66 -23.59
N MET A 194 -20.34 -37.70 -24.10
CA MET A 194 -19.41 -38.56 -23.36
C MET A 194 -18.12 -38.71 -24.15
N VAL A 195 -16.99 -38.78 -23.46
CA VAL A 195 -15.68 -39.05 -24.04
C VAL A 195 -15.00 -40.20 -23.29
N ALA A 196 -14.30 -41.07 -24.01
CA ALA A 196 -13.49 -42.10 -23.38
C ALA A 196 -12.19 -41.48 -22.86
N THR A 197 -11.83 -41.76 -21.61
CA THR A 197 -10.53 -41.39 -21.03
C THR A 197 -9.42 -42.30 -21.58
N GLU A 198 -8.16 -41.91 -21.37
CA GLU A 198 -7.00 -42.72 -21.76
C GLU A 198 -6.99 -44.12 -21.10
N GLU A 199 -7.69 -44.26 -19.98
CA GLU A 199 -7.86 -45.50 -19.21
C GLU A 199 -9.09 -46.32 -19.66
N GLY A 200 -9.84 -45.84 -20.66
CA GLY A 200 -11.02 -46.50 -21.22
C GLY A 200 -12.33 -46.24 -20.48
N GLU A 201 -12.35 -45.36 -19.48
CA GLU A 201 -13.56 -44.99 -18.76
C GLU A 201 -14.38 -43.94 -19.52
N LEU A 202 -15.70 -44.05 -19.50
CA LEU A 202 -16.58 -43.04 -20.10
C LEU A 202 -16.76 -41.87 -19.13
N ARG A 203 -16.24 -40.71 -19.50
CA ARG A 203 -16.44 -39.46 -18.75
C ARG A 203 -17.52 -38.61 -19.42
N TRP A 204 -18.48 -38.19 -18.61
CA TRP A 204 -19.50 -37.23 -19.01
C TRP A 204 -18.89 -35.85 -19.25
N LEU A 205 -19.22 -35.24 -20.38
CA LEU A 205 -18.93 -33.86 -20.66
C LEU A 205 -20.13 -33.02 -20.26
N GLU A 206 -19.97 -32.20 -19.24
CA GLU A 206 -21.01 -31.32 -18.72
C GLU A 206 -20.84 -29.89 -19.26
N GLU A 207 -21.96 -29.21 -19.42
CA GLU A 207 -22.01 -27.80 -19.81
C GLU A 207 -23.12 -27.09 -19.01
N THR A 208 -22.98 -25.77 -18.91
CA THR A 208 -23.94 -24.92 -18.19
C THR A 208 -24.43 -23.77 -19.06
N GLY A 209 -25.62 -23.26 -18.74
CA GLY A 209 -26.19 -22.10 -19.41
C GLY A 209 -27.28 -21.43 -18.59
N TRP A 210 -27.70 -20.25 -19.02
CA TRP A 210 -28.78 -19.50 -18.40
C TRP A 210 -30.03 -19.54 -19.27
N SER A 211 -31.19 -19.71 -18.65
CA SER A 211 -32.50 -19.74 -19.31
C SER A 211 -33.52 -18.97 -18.48
N ARG A 212 -34.58 -18.49 -19.14
CA ARG A 212 -35.77 -17.92 -18.49
C ARG A 212 -36.79 -18.98 -18.05
N SER A 213 -36.68 -20.18 -18.59
CA SER A 213 -37.58 -21.32 -18.34
C SER A 213 -36.87 -22.43 -17.56
N ASP A 214 -37.61 -23.10 -16.68
CA ASP A 214 -37.21 -24.34 -15.98
C ASP A 214 -37.47 -25.62 -16.78
N GLN A 215 -38.06 -25.51 -17.96
CA GLN A 215 -38.33 -26.67 -18.82
C GLN A 215 -38.17 -26.33 -20.32
N PRO A 216 -37.82 -27.32 -21.15
CA PRO A 216 -37.90 -27.20 -22.61
C PRO A 216 -39.34 -26.93 -23.09
N ASP A 217 -39.49 -26.48 -24.34
CA ASP A 217 -40.79 -26.36 -25.02
C ASP A 217 -41.41 -27.73 -25.35
N ALA A 218 -42.60 -27.72 -25.97
CA ALA A 218 -43.35 -28.93 -26.28
C ALA A 218 -42.59 -29.89 -27.22
N GLU A 219 -41.70 -29.35 -28.06
CA GLU A 219 -40.85 -30.09 -28.99
C GLU A 219 -39.50 -30.51 -28.40
N GLY A 220 -39.23 -30.14 -27.13
CA GLY A 220 -38.03 -30.50 -26.38
C GLY A 220 -36.85 -29.53 -26.55
N TYR A 221 -37.07 -28.31 -27.03
CA TYR A 221 -36.03 -27.28 -27.17
C TYR A 221 -35.97 -26.34 -25.96
N LEU A 222 -34.76 -26.02 -25.52
CA LEU A 222 -34.46 -25.01 -24.51
C LEU A 222 -33.66 -23.88 -25.14
N THR A 223 -34.05 -22.64 -24.83
CA THR A 223 -33.29 -21.45 -25.22
C THR A 223 -32.32 -21.07 -24.12
N LEU A 224 -31.02 -21.09 -24.41
CA LEU A 224 -29.98 -20.50 -23.58
C LEU A 224 -29.74 -19.06 -23.98
N GLU A 225 -29.79 -18.18 -22.99
CA GLU A 225 -29.60 -16.76 -23.17
C GLU A 225 -28.12 -16.39 -23.30
N PRO A 226 -27.79 -15.28 -23.99
CA PRO A 226 -26.42 -14.79 -24.12
C PRO A 226 -25.76 -14.54 -22.76
N THR A 227 -24.46 -14.79 -22.66
CA THR A 227 -23.62 -14.44 -21.50
C THR A 227 -22.45 -13.56 -21.92
N ALA A 228 -21.70 -13.04 -20.95
CA ALA A 228 -20.47 -12.29 -21.20
C ALA A 228 -19.44 -13.09 -22.03
N ASP A 229 -19.41 -14.42 -21.88
CA ASP A 229 -18.51 -15.32 -22.64
C ASP A 229 -19.13 -15.87 -23.93
N GLY A 230 -20.44 -15.72 -24.10
CA GLY A 230 -21.22 -16.29 -25.19
C GLY A 230 -22.29 -15.31 -25.64
N ALA A 231 -21.91 -14.38 -26.53
CA ALA A 231 -22.77 -13.27 -26.94
C ALA A 231 -24.02 -13.67 -27.75
N GLU A 232 -24.10 -14.91 -28.22
CA GLU A 232 -25.21 -15.40 -29.04
C GLU A 232 -26.17 -16.28 -28.25
N ARG A 233 -27.47 -16.10 -28.51
CA ARG A 233 -28.53 -16.96 -27.98
C ARG A 233 -28.43 -18.33 -28.63
N ARG A 234 -28.48 -19.41 -27.84
CA ARG A 234 -28.37 -20.79 -28.32
C ARG A 234 -29.68 -21.53 -28.11
N ILE A 235 -30.07 -22.35 -29.09
CA ILE A 235 -31.24 -23.23 -28.98
C ILE A 235 -30.74 -24.67 -28.91
N LEU A 236 -31.10 -25.40 -27.86
CA LEU A 236 -30.65 -26.76 -27.60
C LEU A 236 -31.83 -27.70 -27.58
N LYS A 237 -31.75 -28.83 -28.28
CA LYS A 237 -32.72 -29.92 -28.12
C LYS A 237 -32.26 -30.82 -26.98
N LEU A 238 -32.98 -30.81 -25.86
CA LEU A 238 -32.63 -31.59 -24.68
C LEU A 238 -33.53 -32.83 -24.61
N ASP A 239 -32.92 -33.99 -24.87
CA ASP A 239 -33.49 -35.29 -24.50
C ASP A 239 -33.25 -35.55 -22.99
N PRO A 240 -34.30 -35.69 -22.15
CA PRO A 240 -34.16 -35.90 -20.71
C PRO A 240 -33.35 -37.13 -20.31
N GLU A 241 -33.39 -38.20 -21.10
CA GLU A 241 -32.69 -39.46 -20.80
C GLU A 241 -31.19 -39.35 -21.10
N LEU A 242 -30.85 -38.68 -22.20
CA LEU A 242 -29.46 -38.52 -22.64
C LEU A 242 -28.74 -37.35 -21.96
N HIS A 243 -29.40 -36.19 -21.86
CA HIS A 243 -28.75 -34.95 -21.42
C HIS A 243 -28.91 -34.69 -19.92
N ARG A 244 -29.86 -35.39 -19.26
CA ARG A 244 -30.13 -35.32 -17.81
C ARG A 244 -30.11 -33.88 -17.26
N PRO A 245 -30.91 -32.96 -17.84
CA PRO A 245 -30.83 -31.55 -17.49
C PRO A 245 -31.28 -31.33 -16.04
N VAL A 246 -30.50 -30.55 -15.30
CA VAL A 246 -30.82 -30.11 -13.93
C VAL A 246 -30.97 -28.60 -13.95
N PHE A 247 -32.17 -28.12 -13.61
CA PHE A 247 -32.49 -26.70 -13.55
C PHE A 247 -32.39 -26.19 -12.12
N GLN A 248 -31.49 -25.24 -11.89
CA GLN A 248 -31.38 -24.55 -10.62
C GLN A 248 -32.02 -23.17 -10.71
N LYS A 249 -33.14 -23.00 -9.99
CA LYS A 249 -33.78 -21.70 -9.85
C LYS A 249 -32.88 -20.75 -9.07
N ARG A 250 -32.63 -19.57 -9.63
CA ARG A 250 -31.88 -18.47 -9.02
C ARG A 250 -32.74 -17.22 -9.01
N VAL A 251 -32.79 -16.56 -7.87
CA VAL A 251 -33.50 -15.28 -7.71
C VAL A 251 -32.44 -14.24 -7.38
N PHE A 252 -32.33 -13.23 -8.24
CA PHE A 252 -31.36 -12.15 -8.09
C PHE A 252 -32.08 -10.86 -7.79
N SER A 253 -31.53 -10.09 -6.85
CA SER A 253 -31.92 -8.69 -6.65
C SER A 253 -31.18 -7.83 -7.67
N LEU A 254 -31.89 -6.92 -8.33
CA LEU A 254 -31.30 -5.97 -9.28
C LEU A 254 -31.03 -4.61 -8.61
N THR A 255 -30.83 -4.63 -7.28
CA THR A 255 -30.56 -3.44 -6.47
C THR A 255 -29.10 -3.05 -6.45
N THR A 256 -28.17 -4.00 -6.61
CA THR A 256 -26.73 -3.71 -6.61
C THR A 256 -25.97 -4.54 -7.66
N PRO A 257 -24.84 -4.02 -8.20
CA PRO A 257 -24.02 -4.73 -9.17
C PRO A 257 -23.48 -6.09 -8.76
N ASN A 258 -23.30 -6.31 -7.46
CA ASN A 258 -22.68 -7.52 -6.94
C ASN A 258 -23.66 -8.69 -6.81
N ASP A 259 -24.96 -8.44 -6.97
CA ASP A 259 -25.99 -9.46 -6.79
C ASP A 259 -26.14 -10.37 -8.02
N LEU A 260 -25.65 -9.93 -9.19
CA LEU A 260 -25.64 -10.74 -10.42
C LEU A 260 -24.28 -11.40 -10.65
N PRO A 261 -24.25 -12.69 -11.06
CA PRO A 261 -23.06 -13.33 -11.60
C PRO A 261 -22.47 -12.52 -12.77
N TRP A 262 -21.15 -12.53 -12.89
CA TRP A 262 -20.43 -11.73 -13.88
C TRP A 262 -20.81 -12.11 -15.32
N GLU A 263 -21.18 -13.37 -15.56
CA GLU A 263 -21.64 -13.91 -16.83
C GLU A 263 -22.92 -13.20 -17.33
N LEU A 264 -23.70 -12.62 -16.42
CA LEU A 264 -24.95 -11.90 -16.69
C LEU A 264 -24.75 -10.39 -16.82
N THR A 265 -23.50 -9.92 -16.88
CA THR A 265 -23.15 -8.51 -16.94
C THR A 265 -22.21 -8.19 -18.09
N ALA A 266 -22.35 -7.01 -18.69
CA ALA A 266 -21.43 -6.45 -19.67
C ALA A 266 -20.57 -5.35 -19.04
N TRP A 267 -19.33 -5.23 -19.53
CA TRP A 267 -18.50 -4.05 -19.24
C TRP A 267 -19.00 -2.86 -20.06
N GLN A 268 -19.15 -1.73 -19.40
CA GLN A 268 -19.39 -0.43 -20.02
C GLN A 268 -18.31 0.55 -19.59
N GLU A 269 -17.85 1.36 -20.54
CA GLU A 269 -16.90 2.44 -20.31
C GLU A 269 -17.55 3.76 -20.71
N GLU A 270 -17.46 4.76 -19.84
CA GLU A 270 -17.96 6.11 -20.07
C GLU A 270 -16.85 7.11 -19.78
N GLN A 271 -16.88 8.27 -20.43
CA GLN A 271 -15.90 9.34 -20.22
C GLN A 271 -16.51 10.50 -19.45
N ILE A 272 -15.79 10.99 -18.45
CA ILE A 272 -16.10 12.22 -17.73
C ILE A 272 -15.10 13.29 -18.16
N SER A 273 -15.57 14.35 -18.79
CA SER A 273 -14.76 15.51 -19.19
C SER A 273 -14.47 16.46 -18.03
N GLY A 274 -13.45 17.30 -18.18
CA GLY A 274 -13.08 18.34 -17.21
C GLY A 274 -11.98 17.94 -16.23
N PHE A 275 -11.38 16.75 -16.39
CA PHE A 275 -10.36 16.22 -15.50
C PHE A 275 -9.25 15.53 -16.28
N ARG A 276 -8.05 15.51 -15.69
CA ARG A 276 -6.97 14.64 -16.15
C ARG A 276 -6.20 14.04 -14.98
N TRP A 277 -5.61 12.88 -15.23
CA TRP A 277 -4.56 12.33 -14.39
C TRP A 277 -3.22 12.95 -14.76
N GLN A 278 -2.57 13.58 -13.79
CA GLN A 278 -1.23 14.12 -13.92
C GLN A 278 -0.25 13.30 -13.09
N GLN A 279 0.79 12.76 -13.74
CA GLN A 279 1.89 12.11 -13.05
C GLN A 279 2.87 13.17 -12.53
N ALA A 280 3.09 13.20 -11.21
CA ALA A 280 4.10 14.05 -10.60
C ALA A 280 4.69 13.36 -9.37
N HIS A 281 6.03 13.31 -9.31
CA HIS A 281 6.79 12.75 -8.18
C HIS A 281 6.40 11.30 -7.83
N GLY A 282 6.22 10.45 -8.86
CA GLY A 282 5.86 9.05 -8.66
C GLY A 282 4.43 8.81 -8.17
N ARG A 283 3.56 9.82 -8.27
CA ARG A 283 2.15 9.75 -7.89
C ARG A 283 1.24 10.30 -8.99
N SER A 284 0.03 9.74 -9.06
CA SER A 284 -1.06 10.23 -9.90
C SER A 284 -1.89 11.25 -9.14
N TRP A 285 -1.97 12.47 -9.65
CA TRP A 285 -2.81 13.54 -9.14
C TRP A 285 -3.99 13.76 -10.08
N LEU A 286 -5.17 13.93 -9.52
CA LEU A 286 -6.34 14.36 -10.26
C LEU A 286 -6.38 15.89 -10.27
N VAL A 287 -6.42 16.49 -11.46
CA VAL A 287 -6.49 17.95 -11.60
C VAL A 287 -7.61 18.32 -12.56
N ARG A 288 -8.14 19.54 -12.41
CA ARG A 288 -9.16 20.05 -13.32
C ARG A 288 -8.51 20.46 -14.63
N ASP A 289 -9.04 19.94 -15.73
CA ASP A 289 -8.59 20.27 -17.07
C ASP A 289 -9.80 20.24 -18.01
N PRO A 290 -10.29 21.40 -18.49
CA PRO A 290 -11.44 21.47 -19.40
C PRO A 290 -11.27 20.66 -20.69
N ALA A 291 -10.02 20.45 -21.14
CA ALA A 291 -9.70 19.64 -22.31
C ALA A 291 -9.46 18.16 -21.97
N GLY A 292 -9.32 17.84 -20.68
CA GLY A 292 -9.09 16.49 -20.19
C GLY A 292 -10.38 15.66 -20.06
N SER A 293 -10.21 14.34 -20.12
CA SER A 293 -11.25 13.39 -19.78
C SER A 293 -10.68 12.20 -19.00
N ILE A 294 -11.50 11.61 -18.14
CA ILE A 294 -11.18 10.39 -17.41
C ILE A 294 -12.23 9.33 -17.73
N SER A 295 -11.75 8.16 -18.13
CA SER A 295 -12.59 6.98 -18.31
C SER A 295 -13.00 6.39 -16.98
N ILE A 296 -14.26 5.98 -16.91
CA ILE A 296 -14.81 5.18 -15.82
C ILE A 296 -15.36 3.91 -16.43
N SER A 297 -15.13 2.78 -15.78
CA SER A 297 -15.61 1.48 -16.24
C SER A 297 -16.42 0.83 -15.14
N PHE A 298 -17.57 0.27 -15.51
CA PHE A 298 -18.47 -0.40 -14.58
C PHE A 298 -19.21 -1.53 -15.29
N ARG A 299 -19.81 -2.42 -14.49
CA ARG A 299 -20.63 -3.53 -14.99
C ARG A 299 -22.10 -3.14 -14.98
N VAL A 300 -22.78 -3.46 -16.07
CA VAL A 300 -24.23 -3.31 -16.23
C VAL A 300 -24.84 -4.67 -16.61
N PRO A 301 -26.07 -5.01 -16.22
CA PRO A 301 -26.65 -6.29 -16.61
C PRO A 301 -26.88 -6.35 -18.12
N LEU A 302 -26.82 -7.56 -18.67
CA LEU A 302 -27.11 -7.77 -20.08
C LEU A 302 -28.55 -7.34 -20.41
N PRO A 303 -28.83 -6.77 -21.60
CA PRO A 303 -30.14 -6.22 -21.93
C PRO A 303 -31.31 -7.21 -21.75
N TRP A 304 -31.07 -8.50 -21.98
CA TRP A 304 -32.09 -9.53 -21.82
C TRP A 304 -32.39 -9.86 -20.35
N VAL A 305 -31.52 -9.54 -19.39
CA VAL A 305 -31.80 -9.75 -17.95
C VAL A 305 -32.94 -8.83 -17.50
N PHE A 306 -33.09 -7.67 -18.14
CA PHE A 306 -34.07 -6.63 -17.78
C PHE A 306 -35.34 -6.57 -18.62
N ASN A 307 -35.37 -7.14 -19.83
CA ASN A 307 -36.53 -7.03 -20.73
C ASN A 307 -37.48 -8.23 -20.60
N PRO A 308 -38.58 -8.15 -19.82
CA PRO A 308 -39.57 -9.21 -19.73
C PRO A 308 -40.48 -9.33 -20.96
N THR A 309 -40.31 -8.54 -22.03
CA THR A 309 -41.07 -8.74 -23.28
C THR A 309 -40.61 -10.00 -24.01
N THR A 310 -41.12 -11.14 -23.55
CA THR A 310 -41.91 -12.13 -24.29
C THR A 310 -42.08 -13.34 -23.38
N GLY A 311 -43.26 -13.42 -22.76
CA GLY A 311 -43.80 -14.52 -21.97
C GLY A 311 -45.26 -14.21 -21.73
#